data_AF-A0A7W0FA54-F1
#
_entry.id   AF-A0A7W0FA54-F1
#
_cell.length_a   1.000
_cell.length_b   1.000
_cell.length_c   1.000
_cell.angle_alpha   90.00
_cell.angle_beta   90.00
_cell.angle_gamma   90.00
#
_symmetry.space_group_name_H-M   'P 1'
#
loop_
_entity.id
_entity.type
_entity.pdbx_description
1 polymer ?
#
loop_
_entity_poly.entity_id
_entity_poly.type
_entity_poly.pdbx_seq_one_letter_code
_entity_poly.pdbx_strand_id
1 'polypeptide(L)'
;MKDNCRISFIGNDQELFTFIRECLEEFSFDFSVSGGWDEFKSNSADAARTLVMLSPDAAHLIGDEEFTKFSKAGKDKIPVFTFSSGAAVYRETDAFKENLASALKKAWHTNVLPRKQMPFEQVKLGEKKPNSRNHERISISTPIVIECVGSGFKMEGSLRNLSAGGISVKTASQIADCPY
;
A
#
# COMPACT_ATOMS: atom_id res chain seq x y z
N MET A 1 -12.27 -11.60 4.57
CA MET A 1 -12.44 -10.19 4.98
C MET A 1 -11.21 -9.44 4.53
N LYS A 2 -11.35 -8.28 3.87
CA LYS A 2 -10.18 -7.43 3.60
C LYS A 2 -9.74 -6.85 4.94
N ASP A 3 -8.53 -7.18 5.34
CA ASP A 3 -7.88 -6.61 6.50
C ASP A 3 -7.53 -5.14 6.17
N ASN A 4 -8.51 -4.24 6.29
CA ASN A 4 -8.33 -2.82 5.97
C ASN A 4 -7.55 -2.14 7.10
N CYS A 5 -6.38 -1.59 6.79
CA CYS A 5 -5.64 -0.70 7.68
C CYS A 5 -6.35 0.67 7.72
N ARG A 6 -6.70 1.14 8.91
CA ARG A 6 -7.38 2.42 9.12
C ARG A 6 -6.41 3.49 9.61
N ILE A 7 -6.47 4.67 9.01
CA ILE A 7 -5.78 5.88 9.48
C ILE A 7 -6.84 6.85 10.00
N SER A 8 -6.71 7.25 11.26
CA SER A 8 -7.61 8.22 11.89
C SER A 8 -6.86 9.52 12.14
N PHE A 9 -7.35 10.59 11.54
CA PHE A 9 -6.81 11.93 11.72
C PHE A 9 -7.63 12.65 12.79
N ILE A 10 -6.98 13.16 13.83
CA ILE A 10 -7.61 13.94 14.90
C ILE A 10 -7.08 15.36 14.78
N GLY A 11 -7.99 16.32 14.59
CA GLY A 11 -7.64 17.71 14.35
C GLY A 11 -8.52 18.42 13.34
N ASN A 12 -8.43 19.75 13.34
CA ASN A 12 -9.22 20.61 12.45
C ASN A 12 -8.44 21.08 11.21
N ASP A 13 -7.16 20.73 11.08
CA ASP A 13 -6.33 21.07 9.92
C ASP A 13 -6.71 20.22 8.68
N GLN A 14 -7.71 20.70 7.95
CA GLN A 14 -8.24 20.04 6.76
C GLN A 14 -7.24 20.05 5.59
N GLU A 15 -6.37 21.06 5.52
CA GLU A 15 -5.36 21.15 4.47
C GLU A 15 -4.30 20.07 4.67
N LEU A 16 -3.81 19.89 5.90
CA LEU A 16 -2.89 18.82 6.26
C LEU A 16 -3.51 17.44 6.04
N PHE A 17 -4.76 17.24 6.45
CA PHE A 17 -5.47 15.99 6.19
C PHE A 17 -5.53 15.66 4.69
N THR A 18 -5.87 16.65 3.85
CA THR A 18 -5.96 16.48 2.40
C THR A 18 -4.59 16.14 1.81
N PHE A 19 -3.55 16.87 2.21
CA PHE A 19 -2.18 16.62 1.77
C PHE A 19 -1.67 15.23 2.15
N ILE A 20 -1.95 14.76 3.36
CA ILE A 20 -1.61 13.39 3.79
C ILE A 20 -2.31 12.35 2.91
N ARG A 21 -3.59 12.57 2.59
CA ARG A 21 -4.35 11.66 1.70
C ARG A 21 -3.77 11.61 0.29
N GLU A 22 -3.33 12.75 -0.25
CA GLU A 22 -2.65 12.83 -1.55
C GLU A 22 -1.32 12.06 -1.51
N CYS A 23 -0.53 12.24 -0.45
CA CYS A 23 0.72 11.49 -0.27
C CYS A 23 0.50 9.97 -0.24
N LEU A 24 -0.64 9.53 0.27
CA LEU A 24 -0.95 8.12 0.46
C LEU A 24 -1.96 7.58 -0.58
N GLU A 25 -2.20 8.31 -1.66
CA GLU A 25 -3.26 8.00 -2.62
C GLU A 25 -3.08 6.65 -3.32
N GLU A 26 -1.86 6.15 -3.47
CA GLU A 26 -1.55 4.86 -4.11
C GLU A 26 -1.92 3.65 -3.21
N PHE A 27 -2.20 3.90 -1.93
CA PHE A 27 -2.47 2.88 -0.92
C PHE A 27 -3.97 2.72 -0.64
N SER A 28 -4.36 1.51 -0.25
CA SER A 28 -5.72 1.15 0.18
C SER A 28 -5.85 1.31 1.69
N PHE A 29 -5.89 2.56 2.15
CA PHE A 29 -6.20 2.90 3.53
C PHE A 29 -7.62 3.43 3.66
N ASP A 30 -8.28 3.05 4.75
CA ASP A 30 -9.52 3.70 5.18
C ASP A 30 -9.16 4.93 6.02
N PHE A 31 -9.60 6.11 5.60
CA PHE A 31 -9.36 7.35 6.34
C PHE A 31 -10.60 7.75 7.12
N SER A 32 -10.39 8.20 8.36
CA SER A 32 -11.40 8.88 9.17
C SER A 32 -10.83 10.17 9.73
N VAL A 33 -11.70 11.16 9.95
CA VAL A 33 -11.36 12.45 10.54
C VAL A 33 -12.23 12.67 11.76
N SER A 34 -11.68 13.30 12.79
CA SER A 34 -12.40 13.71 13.99
C SER A 34 -11.85 15.06 14.45
N GLY A 35 -12.72 16.01 14.79
CA GLY A 35 -12.29 17.33 15.25
C GLY A 35 -11.62 17.31 16.63
N GLY A 36 -11.79 16.22 17.38
CA GLY A 36 -11.20 16.04 18.70
C GLY A 36 -11.34 14.63 19.27
N TRP A 37 -10.89 14.48 20.51
CA TRP A 37 -10.80 13.19 21.21
C TRP A 37 -12.15 12.51 21.44
N ASP A 38 -13.17 13.26 21.85
CA ASP A 38 -14.49 12.70 22.16
C ASP A 38 -15.19 12.15 20.90
N GLU A 39 -15.05 12.86 19.78
CA GLU A 39 -15.56 12.40 18.48
C GLU A 39 -14.78 11.19 17.96
N PHE A 40 -13.46 11.14 18.19
CA PHE A 40 -12.68 9.97 17.84
C PHE A 40 -13.10 8.74 18.67
N LYS A 41 -13.32 8.90 19.97
CA LYS A 41 -13.77 7.82 20.88
C LYS A 41 -15.11 7.22 20.47
N SER A 42 -16.07 8.05 20.06
CA SER A 42 -17.39 7.57 19.64
C SER A 42 -17.34 6.77 18.32
N ASN A 43 -16.34 7.05 17.47
CA ASN A 43 -16.18 6.44 16.15
C ASN A 43 -15.18 5.27 16.09
N SER A 44 -14.37 5.07 17.13
CA SER A 44 -13.30 4.07 17.18
C SER A 44 -13.81 2.71 17.64
N ALA A 45 -14.63 2.06 16.81
CA ALA A 45 -15.18 0.73 17.07
C ALA A 45 -14.14 -0.41 16.94
N ASP A 46 -12.95 -0.16 16.37
CA ASP A 46 -11.93 -1.19 16.16
C ASP A 46 -10.50 -0.65 16.31
N ALA A 47 -9.90 -0.84 17.48
CA ALA A 47 -8.59 -0.29 17.84
C ALA A 47 -7.41 -1.11 17.26
N ALA A 48 -7.63 -2.39 16.94
CA ALA A 48 -6.55 -3.35 16.70
C ALA A 48 -5.71 -3.08 15.44
N ARG A 49 -6.18 -2.26 14.49
CA ARG A 49 -5.47 -1.90 13.25
C ARG A 49 -5.63 -0.43 12.87
N THR A 50 -5.91 0.40 13.86
CA THR A 50 -6.00 1.85 13.67
C THR A 50 -4.64 2.48 13.92
N LEU A 51 -4.23 3.39 13.06
CA LEU A 51 -3.12 4.31 13.28
C LEU A 51 -3.69 5.70 13.47
N VAL A 52 -3.19 6.43 14.46
CA VAL A 52 -3.67 7.79 14.79
C VAL A 52 -2.68 8.82 14.28
N MET A 53 -3.19 9.85 13.62
CA MET A 53 -2.45 11.03 13.18
C MET A 53 -3.04 12.25 13.87
N LEU A 54 -2.23 13.00 14.59
CA LEU A 54 -2.62 14.22 15.28
C LEU A 54 -2.15 15.42 14.49
N SER A 55 -3.07 16.32 14.18
CA SER A 55 -2.75 17.65 13.70
C SER A 55 -2.00 18.47 14.77
N PRO A 56 -1.40 19.62 14.39
CA PRO A 56 -0.76 20.52 15.35
C PRO A 56 -1.71 21.00 16.45
N ASP A 57 -2.98 21.28 16.14
CA ASP A 57 -3.98 21.70 17.12
C ASP A 57 -4.41 20.58 18.09
N ALA A 58 -4.27 19.31 17.67
CA ALA A 58 -4.54 18.14 18.51
C ALA A 58 -3.30 17.61 19.25
N ALA A 59 -2.13 18.23 19.11
CA ALA A 59 -0.88 17.74 19.70
C ALA A 59 -0.91 17.66 21.24
N HIS A 60 -1.76 18.46 21.89
CA HIS A 60 -1.97 18.44 23.34
C HIS A 60 -2.48 17.08 23.85
N LEU A 61 -3.13 16.27 23.01
CA LEU A 61 -3.63 14.94 23.38
C LEU A 61 -2.52 13.95 23.74
N ILE A 62 -1.28 14.18 23.31
CA ILE A 62 -0.13 13.36 23.72
C ILE A 62 0.11 13.42 25.24
N GLY A 63 -0.24 14.55 25.87
CA GLY A 63 -0.16 14.72 27.32
C GLY A 63 -1.41 14.28 28.08
N ASP A 64 -2.49 13.93 27.37
CA ASP A 64 -3.75 13.54 27.98
C ASP A 64 -3.68 12.10 28.52
N GLU A 65 -4.12 11.91 29.77
CA GLU A 65 -4.03 10.60 30.43
C GLU A 65 -4.92 9.54 29.77
N GLU A 66 -6.11 9.92 29.31
CA GLU A 66 -7.06 8.99 28.71
C GLU A 66 -6.60 8.57 27.32
N PHE A 67 -6.13 9.51 26.51
CA PHE A 67 -5.53 9.24 25.21
C PHE A 67 -4.28 8.36 25.33
N THR A 68 -3.43 8.66 26.34
CA THR A 68 -2.23 7.85 26.62
C THR A 68 -2.59 6.43 27.04
N LYS A 69 -3.63 6.26 27.86
CA LYS A 69 -4.15 4.93 28.23
C LYS A 69 -4.69 4.19 27.01
N PHE A 70 -5.47 4.86 26.16
CA PHE A 70 -6.02 4.28 24.94
C PHE A 70 -4.93 3.83 23.96
N SER A 71 -3.96 4.69 23.66
CA SER A 71 -2.87 4.35 22.72
C SER A 71 -2.00 3.18 23.20
N LYS A 72 -1.98 2.93 24.52
CA LYS A 72 -1.26 1.82 25.15
C LYS A 72 -2.17 0.64 25.52
N ALA A 73 -3.48 0.73 25.28
CA ALA A 73 -4.43 -0.30 25.67
C ALA A 73 -4.40 -1.46 24.66
N GLY A 74 -4.20 -2.68 25.16
CA GLY A 74 -4.15 -3.89 24.35
C GLY A 74 -2.75 -4.49 24.22
N LYS A 75 -2.65 -5.62 23.50
CA LYS A 75 -1.37 -6.28 23.23
C LYS A 75 -0.51 -5.50 22.23
N ASP A 76 -1.17 -4.81 21.31
CA ASP A 76 -0.53 -4.04 20.25
C ASP A 76 -0.79 -2.55 20.51
N LYS A 77 0.28 -1.80 20.77
CA LYS A 77 0.20 -0.35 20.96
C LYS A 77 -0.29 0.29 19.66
N ILE A 78 -1.23 1.22 19.77
CA ILE A 78 -1.73 1.99 18.64
C ILE A 78 -0.63 2.99 18.24
N PRO A 79 -0.12 2.94 17.00
CA PRO A 79 0.87 3.91 16.55
C PRO A 79 0.24 5.29 16.46
N VAL A 80 0.92 6.29 17.04
CA VAL A 80 0.49 7.70 17.01
C VAL A 80 1.57 8.53 16.32
N PHE A 81 1.16 9.32 15.34
CA PHE A 81 1.99 10.28 14.62
C PHE A 81 1.51 11.68 14.94
N THR A 82 2.42 12.57 15.32
CA THR A 82 2.09 13.96 15.62
C THR A 82 2.74 14.87 14.60
N PHE A 83 1.96 15.73 13.97
CA PHE A 83 2.44 16.78 13.10
C PHE A 83 2.68 18.06 13.90
N SER A 84 3.82 18.69 13.68
CA SER A 84 4.22 19.92 14.36
C SER A 84 3.79 21.19 13.62
N SER A 85 3.47 21.05 12.32
CA SER A 85 3.17 22.16 11.41
C SER A 85 2.02 21.79 10.47
N GLY A 86 1.46 22.78 9.77
CA GLY A 86 0.47 22.55 8.72
C GLY A 86 1.08 22.05 7.40
N ALA A 87 0.22 21.78 6.41
CA ALA A 87 0.60 21.19 5.12
C ALA A 87 1.72 21.95 4.38
N ALA A 88 1.68 23.29 4.41
CA ALA A 88 2.61 24.15 3.66
C ALA A 88 4.07 23.83 3.94
N VAL A 89 4.44 23.61 5.21
CA VAL A 89 5.83 23.30 5.61
C VAL A 89 6.29 21.96 5.04
N TYR A 90 5.40 20.97 5.01
CA TYR A 90 5.76 19.63 4.53
C TYR A 90 5.79 19.53 3.01
N ARG A 91 5.05 20.40 2.29
CA ARG A 91 5.11 20.48 0.82
C ARG A 91 6.46 20.94 0.30
N GLU A 92 7.21 21.74 1.06
CA GLU A 92 8.55 22.17 0.69
C GLU A 92 9.59 21.04 0.79
N THR A 93 9.21 19.91 1.40
CA THR A 93 10.10 18.76 1.58
C THR A 93 9.78 17.68 0.55
N ASP A 94 10.56 17.61 -0.53
CA ASP A 94 10.39 16.61 -1.61
C ASP A 94 10.35 15.16 -1.12
N ALA A 95 11.00 14.87 0.02
CA ALA A 95 11.08 13.53 0.62
C ALA A 95 9.92 13.18 1.58
N PHE A 96 8.96 14.09 1.82
CA PHE A 96 7.93 13.87 2.84
C PHE A 96 7.09 12.61 2.58
N LYS A 97 6.65 12.40 1.33
CA LYS A 97 5.83 11.24 0.95
C LYS A 97 6.54 9.91 1.21
N GLU A 98 7.81 9.79 0.84
CA GLU A 98 8.61 8.59 1.04
C GLU A 98 8.88 8.34 2.53
N ASN A 99 9.20 9.41 3.27
CA ASN A 99 9.41 9.35 4.72
C ASN A 99 8.14 8.90 5.46
N LEU A 100 6.97 9.44 5.08
CA LEU A 100 5.69 9.06 5.65
C LEU A 100 5.38 7.57 5.39
N ALA A 101 5.54 7.10 4.15
CA ALA A 101 5.31 5.69 3.81
C ALA A 101 6.28 4.75 4.57
N SER A 102 7.55 5.15 4.72
CA SER A 102 8.54 4.41 5.51
C SER A 102 8.16 4.36 6.99
N ALA A 103 7.64 5.45 7.54
CA ALA A 103 7.20 5.52 8.93
C ALA A 103 5.97 4.63 9.18
N LEU A 104 5.01 4.60 8.24
CA LEU A 104 3.84 3.71 8.30
C LEU A 104 4.23 2.22 8.27
N LYS A 105 5.20 1.84 7.42
CA LYS A 105 5.75 0.48 7.38
C LYS A 105 6.31 0.03 8.73
N LYS A 106 7.09 0.91 9.37
CA LYS A 106 7.65 0.67 10.71
C LYS A 106 6.55 0.54 11.76
N ALA A 107 5.57 1.43 11.74
CA ALA A 107 4.47 1.46 12.70
C ALA A 107 3.60 0.19 12.67
N TRP A 108 3.36 -0.38 11.49
CA TRP A 108 2.61 -1.62 11.33
C TRP A 108 3.49 -2.88 11.26
N HIS A 109 4.80 -2.75 11.52
CA HIS A 109 5.76 -3.86 11.44
C HIS A 109 5.68 -4.65 10.12
N THR A 110 5.50 -3.94 8.99
CA THR A 110 5.36 -4.53 7.65
C THR A 110 6.36 -3.93 6.66
N ASN A 111 6.80 -4.74 5.69
CA ASN A 111 7.63 -4.27 4.58
C ASN A 111 6.77 -3.73 3.41
N VAL A 112 5.48 -4.07 3.36
CA VAL A 112 4.57 -3.77 2.26
C VAL A 112 3.28 -3.15 2.79
N LEU A 113 2.92 -1.99 2.23
CA LEU A 113 1.64 -1.32 2.50
C LEU A 113 0.58 -1.80 1.50
N PRO A 114 -0.71 -1.86 1.89
CA PRO A 114 -1.77 -2.28 0.99
C PRO A 114 -1.88 -1.27 -0.15
N ARG A 115 -1.61 -1.68 -1.39
CA ARG A 115 -1.74 -0.80 -2.57
C ARG A 115 -3.15 -0.89 -3.15
N LYS A 116 -3.65 0.20 -3.72
CA LYS A 116 -4.87 0.14 -4.55
C LYS A 116 -4.61 -0.83 -5.69
N GLN A 117 -5.54 -1.77 -5.91
CA GLN A 117 -5.50 -2.55 -7.14
C GLN A 117 -5.66 -1.56 -8.29
N MET A 118 -4.65 -1.50 -9.16
CA MET A 118 -4.78 -0.82 -10.44
C MET A 118 -6.04 -1.38 -11.11
N PRO A 119 -6.93 -0.53 -11.65
CA PRO A 119 -8.01 -1.06 -12.46
C PRO A 119 -7.39 -1.95 -13.53
N PHE A 120 -7.85 -3.20 -13.60
CA PHE A 120 -7.56 -4.02 -14.77
C PHE A 120 -8.18 -3.29 -15.96
N GLU A 121 -7.37 -2.55 -16.72
CA GLU A 121 -7.80 -2.12 -18.03
C GLU A 121 -8.05 -3.38 -18.85
N GLN A 122 -9.32 -3.72 -19.04
CA GLN A 122 -9.69 -4.60 -20.13
C GLN A 122 -9.39 -3.84 -21.42
N VAL A 123 -8.17 -3.99 -21.91
CA VAL A 123 -7.82 -3.60 -23.27
C VAL A 123 -8.65 -4.48 -24.20
N LYS A 124 -9.79 -3.96 -24.68
CA LYS A 124 -10.54 -4.57 -25.77
C LYS A 124 -9.68 -4.51 -27.02
N LEU A 125 -8.98 -5.60 -27.32
CA LEU A 125 -8.26 -5.76 -28.57
C LEU A 125 -9.26 -6.02 -29.71
N GLY A 126 -9.43 -5.00 -30.55
CA GLY A 126 -9.81 -5.12 -31.97
C GLY A 126 -11.23 -5.60 -32.28
N GLU A 127 -12.21 -4.69 -32.28
CA GLU A 127 -13.32 -4.82 -33.24
C GLU A 127 -12.83 -4.35 -34.62
N LYS A 128 -12.23 -5.26 -35.40
CA LYS A 128 -12.16 -5.10 -36.86
C LYS A 128 -12.74 -6.32 -37.56
N LYS A 129 -13.61 -6.01 -38.52
CA LYS A 129 -14.38 -6.95 -39.34
C LYS A 129 -13.52 -8.04 -39.97
N PRO A 130 -14.09 -9.23 -40.19
CA PRO A 130 -13.35 -10.41 -40.62
C PRO A 130 -12.86 -10.20 -42.06
N ASN A 131 -11.55 -10.24 -42.26
CA ASN A 131 -11.00 -10.52 -43.57
C ASN A 131 -9.91 -11.58 -43.45
N SER A 132 -10.01 -12.52 -44.39
CA SER A 132 -9.44 -13.86 -44.35
C SER A 132 -7.91 -13.89 -44.42
N ARG A 133 -7.33 -14.87 -43.70
CA ARG A 133 -5.96 -15.44 -43.85
C ARG A 133 -4.76 -14.60 -43.41
N ASN A 134 -4.85 -13.91 -42.27
CA ASN A 134 -3.67 -13.63 -41.45
C ASN A 134 -4.10 -13.63 -39.99
N HIS A 135 -3.86 -14.73 -39.27
CA HIS A 135 -4.01 -14.71 -37.83
C HIS A 135 -2.88 -13.85 -37.25
N GLU A 136 -3.22 -12.64 -36.82
CA GLU A 136 -2.36 -11.84 -35.94
C GLU A 136 -2.09 -12.66 -34.68
N ARG A 137 -0.89 -13.24 -34.59
CA ARG A 137 -0.42 -13.90 -33.38
C ARG A 137 -0.07 -12.82 -32.37
N ILE A 138 -0.98 -12.55 -31.44
CA ILE A 138 -0.73 -11.69 -30.29
C ILE A 138 0.24 -12.45 -29.37
N SER A 139 1.50 -12.00 -29.30
CA SER A 139 2.52 -12.56 -28.42
C SER A 139 2.46 -11.93 -27.03
N ILE A 140 1.79 -12.58 -26.08
CA ILE A 140 1.84 -12.19 -24.66
C ILE A 140 2.97 -12.99 -24.00
N SER A 141 3.90 -12.30 -23.34
CA SER A 141 5.03 -12.90 -22.62
C SER A 141 4.83 -12.69 -21.11
N THR A 142 4.47 -13.74 -20.38
CA THR A 142 4.34 -13.68 -18.92
C THR A 142 5.64 -14.17 -18.27
N PRO A 143 6.33 -13.35 -17.45
CA PRO A 143 7.52 -13.80 -16.75
C PRO A 143 7.16 -14.86 -15.71
N ILE A 144 7.95 -15.93 -15.65
CA ILE A 144 7.80 -17.03 -14.69
C ILE A 144 9.17 -17.44 -14.14
N VAL A 145 9.18 -18.05 -12.97
CA VAL A 145 10.35 -18.76 -12.44
C VAL A 145 10.11 -20.25 -12.63
N ILE A 146 11.06 -20.94 -13.25
CA ILE A 146 10.99 -22.39 -13.47
C ILE A 146 11.96 -23.04 -12.48
N GLU A 147 11.43 -23.93 -11.66
CA GLU A 147 12.18 -24.69 -10.66
C GLU A 147 12.25 -26.16 -11.06
N CYS A 148 13.46 -26.69 -11.17
CA CYS A 148 13.68 -28.12 -11.41
C CYS A 148 13.65 -28.86 -10.07
N VAL A 149 12.52 -29.49 -9.76
CA VAL A 149 12.25 -30.16 -8.47
C VAL A 149 13.30 -31.22 -8.10
N GLY A 150 14.00 -31.80 -9.10
CA GLY A 150 15.05 -32.80 -8.86
C GLY A 150 16.45 -32.23 -8.59
N SER A 151 16.73 -30.98 -8.96
CA SER A 151 18.07 -30.38 -8.83
C SER A 151 18.10 -29.07 -8.04
N GLY A 152 16.96 -28.59 -7.56
CA GLY A 152 16.82 -27.30 -6.84
C GLY A 152 17.05 -26.07 -7.72
N PHE A 153 17.39 -26.27 -8.99
CA PHE A 153 17.83 -25.22 -9.90
C PHE A 153 16.66 -24.32 -10.34
N LYS A 154 16.85 -23.00 -10.23
CA LYS A 154 15.87 -21.99 -10.63
C LYS A 154 16.37 -21.16 -11.82
N MET A 155 15.48 -20.98 -12.80
CA MET A 155 15.77 -20.20 -14.00
C MET A 155 14.63 -19.24 -14.34
N GLU A 156 14.98 -18.11 -14.93
CA GLU A 156 13.97 -17.18 -15.48
C GLU A 156 13.41 -17.73 -16.80
N GLY A 157 12.08 -17.77 -16.87
CA GLY A 157 11.35 -18.18 -18.06
C GLY A 157 10.29 -17.15 -18.46
N SER A 158 9.77 -17.33 -19.65
CA SER A 158 8.58 -16.61 -20.11
C SER A 158 7.60 -17.58 -20.76
N LEU A 159 6.34 -17.52 -20.35
CA LEU A 159 5.25 -18.19 -21.06
C LEU A 159 4.85 -17.34 -22.25
N ARG A 160 4.86 -17.91 -23.45
CA ARG A 160 4.38 -17.24 -24.65
C ARG A 160 3.11 -17.91 -25.15
N ASN A 161 2.10 -17.11 -25.44
CA ASN A 161 0.84 -17.56 -26.04
C ASN A 161 0.15 -18.68 -25.23
N LEU A 162 -0.63 -18.30 -24.22
CA LEU A 162 -1.44 -19.22 -23.42
C LEU A 162 -2.34 -20.15 -24.26
N SER A 163 -2.69 -19.75 -25.50
CA SER A 163 -3.47 -20.54 -26.46
C SER A 163 -2.66 -21.50 -27.33
N ALA A 164 -1.32 -21.40 -27.36
CA ALA A 164 -0.46 -22.20 -28.23
C ALA A 164 0.60 -23.05 -27.47
N GLY A 165 0.59 -23.03 -26.13
CA GLY A 165 1.36 -23.97 -25.31
C GLY A 165 2.88 -23.82 -25.35
N GLY A 166 3.42 -22.66 -25.75
CA GLY A 166 4.86 -22.45 -25.89
C GLY A 166 5.52 -21.89 -24.63
N ILE A 167 6.44 -22.63 -24.02
CA ILE A 167 7.32 -22.12 -22.95
C ILE A 167 8.64 -21.69 -23.58
N SER A 168 9.06 -20.44 -23.36
CA SER A 168 10.36 -19.92 -23.78
C SER A 168 11.24 -19.71 -22.56
N VAL A 169 12.30 -20.51 -22.44
CA VAL A 169 13.24 -20.47 -21.32
C VAL A 169 14.47 -19.65 -21.73
N LYS A 170 14.90 -18.72 -20.88
CA LYS A 170 16.13 -17.95 -21.11
C LYS A 170 17.25 -18.55 -20.27
N THR A 171 18.03 -19.43 -20.88
CA THR A 171 19.09 -20.22 -20.20
C THR A 171 20.29 -19.41 -19.71
N ALA A 172 20.36 -18.12 -20.03
CA ALA A 172 21.44 -17.22 -19.60
C ALA A 172 21.22 -16.60 -18.20
N SER A 173 20.00 -16.69 -17.65
CA SER A 173 19.66 -16.14 -16.33
C SER A 173 19.60 -17.27 -15.31
N GLN A 174 20.75 -17.65 -14.74
CA GLN A 174 20.76 -18.44 -13.52
C GLN A 174 20.36 -17.54 -12.36
N ILE A 175 19.34 -17.93 -11.61
CA ILE A 175 19.01 -17.27 -10.35
C ILE A 175 19.92 -17.92 -9.31
N ALA A 176 20.85 -17.15 -8.76
CA ALA A 176 21.69 -17.63 -7.67
C ALA A 176 20.78 -18.08 -6.52
N ASP A 177 21.09 -19.24 -5.93
CA ASP A 177 20.41 -19.69 -4.72
C ASP A 177 20.50 -18.58 -3.68
N CYS A 178 19.36 -18.05 -3.24
CA CYS A 178 19.31 -17.19 -2.07
C CYS A 178 19.73 -18.05 -0.88
N PRO A 179 20.88 -17.78 -0.22
CA PRO A 179 21.18 -18.44 1.03
C PRO A 179 20.16 -17.96 2.06
N TYR A 180 19.36 -18.88 2.57
CA TYR A 180 18.68 -18.71 3.85
C TYR A 180 19.72 -18.62 4.97
#